data_AF-A0A947WA57-F1
#
_entry.id   AF-A0A947WA57-F1
#
_cell.length_a   1.000
_cell.length_b   1.000
_cell.length_c   1.000
_cell.angle_alpha   90.00
_cell.angle_beta   90.00
_cell.angle_gamma   90.00
#
_symmetry.space_group_name_H-M   'P 1'
#
loop_
_entity.id
_entity.type
_entity.pdbx_description
1 polymer ?
#
loop_
_entity_poly.entity_id
_entity_poly.type
_entity_poly.pdbx_seq_one_letter_code
_entity_poly.pdbx_strand_id
1 'polypeptide(L)'
;MLSNSRMIALDNCEFFYDIIGLIKVKKKIIEPYRHIFEIFESGLVGIFVSVRCKAKGQDDLDNDEDLRVEINGLSFRENSPKKNIQRFNIAPAFNGSKLRGLKKKIIFLTVLKKGENVIDLIPQESAFVESIEIKEFSNNQNLNLLINEKAEDGDRRPWITLVLVDLPLKTLGVDLITRWHYRDGDDVKLIIDGDIQKNKFSIFNKNWLWASSVFKKILKKEEHSKIITTKLSQGIHYIEFWADKTPVLYNLKLDIRHSETIAEEKASNIIKKYSNQIKLSAQELSVDPVVVGAVIYQEQSTNVNFVDTLSDYVGGLLSLNTSIGIGQVRVKTAEGLEKHYSELNFIDKDDSFIDSNMARVEKLKDPFLNIKYVVAKIHFSLERWREAGFDLSNKPEILGTLYNIEDVDDPIKPHIDSKANEFGKGVGKIMRKLKVC
;
A
#
# COMPACT_ATOMS: atom_id res chain seq x y z
N MET A 1 -42.70 -45.78 5.75
CA MET A 1 -42.72 -44.91 6.95
C MET A 1 -41.40 -44.16 7.01
N LEU A 2 -41.51 -42.84 7.11
CA LEU A 2 -40.46 -41.82 7.09
C LEU A 2 -39.54 -41.89 8.32
N SER A 3 -38.29 -41.42 8.18
CA SER A 3 -37.61 -40.49 9.11
C SER A 3 -36.08 -40.49 8.83
N ASN A 4 -35.58 -39.58 8.00
CA ASN A 4 -35.05 -38.25 8.37
C ASN A 4 -33.65 -38.28 9.04
N SER A 5 -32.61 -38.20 8.21
CA SER A 5 -31.32 -37.63 8.59
C SER A 5 -31.25 -36.20 8.03
N ARG A 6 -31.49 -35.20 8.88
CA ARG A 6 -31.26 -33.79 8.55
C ARG A 6 -29.75 -33.54 8.61
N MET A 7 -29.13 -33.48 7.44
CA MET A 7 -27.78 -32.95 7.27
C MET A 7 -27.92 -31.43 7.16
N ILE A 8 -27.47 -30.70 8.19
CA ILE A 8 -27.33 -29.25 8.13
C ILE A 8 -26.07 -28.99 7.31
N ALA A 9 -26.24 -28.57 6.06
CA ALA A 9 -25.16 -28.01 5.26
C ALA A 9 -24.77 -26.66 5.87
N LEU A 10 -23.53 -26.56 6.35
CA LEU A 10 -22.86 -25.28 6.55
C LEU A 10 -22.04 -25.02 5.30
N ASP A 11 -22.47 -24.02 4.53
CA ASP A 11 -21.74 -23.49 3.38
C ASP A 11 -20.41 -22.87 3.85
N ASN A 12 -19.34 -23.66 3.85
CA ASN A 12 -17.98 -23.16 3.93
C ASN A 12 -17.43 -23.02 2.51
N CYS A 13 -17.53 -21.82 1.93
CA CYS A 13 -16.65 -21.44 0.83
C CYS A 13 -15.22 -21.37 1.38
N GLU A 14 -14.47 -22.46 1.29
CA GLU A 14 -13.03 -22.45 1.48
C GLU A 14 -12.41 -21.63 0.33
N PHE A 15 -11.95 -20.43 0.65
CA PHE A 15 -11.16 -19.61 -0.28
C PHE A 15 -9.78 -20.24 -0.42
N PHE A 16 -9.52 -20.86 -1.55
CA PHE A 16 -8.20 -21.40 -1.89
C PHE A 16 -7.27 -20.26 -2.31
N TYR A 17 -6.09 -20.20 -1.71
CA TYR A 17 -4.97 -19.39 -2.17
C TYR A 17 -3.83 -20.33 -2.51
N ASP A 18 -3.16 -20.08 -3.63
CA ASP A 18 -2.04 -20.91 -4.05
C ASP A 18 -0.75 -20.44 -3.34
N ILE A 19 -0.18 -21.33 -2.53
CA ILE A 19 1.18 -21.14 -2.02
C ILE A 19 2.12 -21.46 -3.16
N ILE A 20 2.73 -20.42 -3.71
CA ILE A 20 3.54 -20.53 -4.93
C ILE A 20 5.03 -20.67 -4.60
N GLY A 21 5.45 -20.18 -3.43
CA GLY A 21 6.78 -20.43 -2.92
C GLY A 21 6.82 -20.43 -1.41
N LEU A 22 7.31 -21.51 -0.80
CA LEU A 22 7.75 -21.53 0.59
C LEU A 22 9.22 -21.92 0.63
N ILE A 23 10.06 -20.97 1.06
CA ILE A 23 11.49 -21.20 1.17
C ILE A 23 11.88 -21.12 2.64
N LYS A 24 12.28 -22.27 3.17
CA LYS A 24 12.93 -22.36 4.48
C LYS A 24 14.39 -21.97 4.30
N VAL A 25 14.69 -20.69 4.51
CA VAL A 25 16.06 -20.16 4.40
C VAL A 25 16.93 -20.73 5.54
N LYS A 26 16.43 -20.68 6.79
CA LYS A 26 17.09 -21.16 8.01
C LYS A 26 18.60 -20.85 8.06
N LYS A 27 18.97 -19.61 7.74
CA LYS A 27 20.37 -19.19 7.59
C LYS A 27 20.59 -17.85 8.27
N LYS A 28 21.76 -17.72 8.90
CA LYS A 28 22.29 -16.41 9.32
C LYS A 28 22.87 -15.70 8.10
N ILE A 29 22.31 -14.55 7.75
CA ILE A 29 22.83 -13.69 6.68
C ILE A 29 23.65 -12.57 7.31
N ILE A 30 24.87 -12.38 6.80
CA ILE A 30 25.85 -11.36 7.24
C ILE A 30 26.12 -10.33 6.14
N GLU A 31 25.68 -10.63 4.92
CA GLU A 31 25.76 -9.79 3.73
C GLU A 31 24.36 -9.71 3.09
N PRO A 32 24.09 -8.70 2.25
CA PRO A 32 22.84 -8.60 1.51
C PRO A 32 22.50 -9.91 0.79
N TYR A 33 21.30 -10.42 1.04
CA TYR A 33 20.79 -11.63 0.42
C TYR A 33 19.65 -11.27 -0.53
N ARG A 34 19.87 -11.53 -1.82
CA ARG A 34 18.89 -11.32 -2.88
C ARG A 34 18.15 -12.62 -3.16
N HIS A 35 16.83 -12.58 -3.12
CA HIS A 35 15.99 -13.70 -3.50
C HIS A 35 15.05 -13.32 -4.65
N ILE A 36 15.18 -14.04 -5.76
CA ILE A 36 14.35 -13.90 -6.95
C ILE A 36 13.21 -14.93 -6.85
N PHE A 37 11.99 -14.49 -7.12
CA PHE A 37 10.81 -15.34 -7.17
C PHE A 37 9.94 -14.97 -8.37
N GLU A 38 9.19 -15.94 -8.87
CA GLU A 38 8.29 -15.75 -10.00
C GLU A 38 6.86 -15.57 -9.51
N ILE A 39 6.14 -14.66 -10.15
CA ILE A 39 4.70 -14.46 -10.00
C ILE A 39 4.03 -14.95 -11.29
N PHE A 40 3.05 -15.84 -11.19
CA PHE A 40 2.42 -16.45 -12.36
C PHE A 40 1.37 -15.55 -13.00
N GLU A 41 0.64 -14.83 -12.16
CA GLU A 41 -0.36 -13.85 -12.58
C GLU A 41 -0.13 -12.54 -11.85
N SER A 42 -0.12 -11.44 -12.60
CA SER A 42 -0.03 -10.13 -11.97
C SER A 42 -1.25 -9.92 -11.09
N GLY A 43 -1.05 -9.40 -9.88
CA GLY A 43 -2.13 -9.31 -8.93
C GLY A 43 -1.65 -9.03 -7.51
N LEU A 44 -2.55 -9.19 -6.56
CA LEU A 44 -2.26 -9.01 -5.15
C LEU A 44 -1.39 -10.16 -4.64
N VAL A 45 -0.28 -9.84 -4.02
CA VAL A 45 0.71 -10.79 -3.50
C VAL A 45 0.96 -10.52 -2.02
N GLY A 46 1.11 -11.61 -1.26
CA GLY A 46 1.59 -11.60 0.13
C GLY A 46 2.99 -12.17 0.22
N ILE A 47 3.93 -11.38 0.71
CA ILE A 47 5.31 -11.80 1.00
C ILE A 47 5.48 -11.87 2.52
N PHE A 48 5.68 -13.07 3.06
CA PHE A 48 5.80 -13.33 4.49
C PHE A 48 7.26 -13.63 4.83
N VAL A 49 7.87 -12.77 5.63
CA VAL A 49 9.28 -12.87 6.02
C VAL A 49 9.38 -13.06 7.53
N SER A 50 9.99 -14.17 7.95
CA SER A 50 10.19 -14.49 9.38
C SER A 50 11.65 -14.47 9.75
N VAL A 51 12.02 -13.66 10.75
CA VAL A 51 13.42 -13.38 11.09
C VAL A 51 13.57 -13.25 12.60
N ARG A 52 14.78 -13.57 13.07
CA ARG A 52 15.27 -13.29 14.42
C ARG A 52 16.49 -12.38 14.33
N CYS A 53 16.54 -11.43 15.25
CA CYS A 53 17.65 -10.52 15.41
C CYS A 53 17.95 -10.37 16.91
N LYS A 54 19.22 -10.50 17.28
CA LYS A 54 19.71 -10.37 18.65
C LYS A 54 20.04 -8.93 19.00
N ALA A 55 19.84 -8.59 20.27
CA ALA A 55 20.28 -7.32 20.82
C ALA A 55 21.77 -7.38 21.18
N LYS A 56 22.40 -6.21 21.25
CA LYS A 56 23.73 -6.01 21.82
C LYS A 56 23.85 -6.71 23.18
N GLY A 57 24.97 -7.39 23.39
CA GLY A 57 25.28 -8.13 24.62
C GLY A 57 24.63 -9.52 24.70
N GLN A 58 23.81 -9.92 23.72
CA GLN A 58 23.46 -11.33 23.55
C GLN A 58 24.56 -12.03 22.74
N ASP A 59 25.06 -13.15 23.24
CA ASP A 59 26.09 -13.96 22.58
C ASP A 59 27.33 -13.15 22.17
N ASP A 60 27.81 -12.28 23.07
CA ASP A 60 29.00 -11.44 22.91
C ASP A 60 28.95 -10.46 21.72
N LEU A 61 27.75 -10.11 21.26
CA LEU A 61 27.57 -9.11 20.21
C LEU A 61 27.88 -7.68 20.70
N ASP A 62 28.77 -7.00 19.98
CA ASP A 62 29.13 -5.60 20.23
C ASP A 62 28.04 -4.61 19.80
N ASN A 63 27.22 -4.99 18.83
CA ASN A 63 26.14 -4.22 18.23
C ASN A 63 24.84 -5.04 18.10
N ASP A 64 23.71 -4.37 17.91
CA ASP A 64 22.45 -5.04 17.58
C ASP A 64 22.52 -5.66 16.18
N GLU A 65 21.98 -6.87 16.04
CA GLU A 65 21.63 -7.44 14.74
C GLU A 65 20.39 -6.72 14.22
N ASP A 66 20.39 -6.18 13.01
CA ASP A 66 19.18 -5.65 12.38
C ASP A 66 19.04 -6.14 10.93
N LEU A 67 17.82 -6.14 10.41
CA LEU A 67 17.53 -6.46 9.02
C LEU A 67 16.46 -5.53 8.45
N ARG A 68 16.71 -5.00 7.26
CA ARG A 68 15.65 -4.36 6.45
C ARG A 68 15.34 -5.19 5.21
N VAL A 69 14.14 -5.02 4.70
CA VAL A 69 13.63 -5.68 3.50
C VAL A 69 13.35 -4.62 2.44
N GLU A 70 13.71 -4.92 1.20
CA GLU A 70 13.33 -4.11 0.03
C GLU A 70 12.66 -5.05 -1.00
N ILE A 71 11.63 -4.57 -1.71
CA ILE A 71 10.90 -5.36 -2.72
C ILE A 71 11.01 -4.62 -4.05
N ASN A 72 11.61 -5.24 -5.06
CA ASN A 72 11.88 -4.61 -6.36
C ASN A 72 12.55 -3.22 -6.23
N GLY A 73 13.50 -3.08 -5.30
CA GLY A 73 14.17 -1.82 -5.00
C GLY A 73 13.35 -0.81 -4.18
N LEU A 74 12.08 -1.09 -3.85
CA LEU A 74 11.29 -0.26 -2.96
C LEU A 74 11.81 -0.38 -1.53
N SER A 75 12.40 0.70 -1.03
CA SER A 75 12.78 0.86 0.37
C SER A 75 11.65 1.47 1.19
N PHE A 76 11.40 0.87 2.36
CA PHE A 76 10.46 1.41 3.35
C PHE A 76 11.11 2.48 4.22
N ARG A 77 10.29 3.38 4.77
CA ARG A 77 10.70 4.48 5.66
C ARG A 77 9.73 4.66 6.82
N GLU A 78 10.10 5.45 7.82
CA GLU A 78 9.22 5.75 8.95
C GLU A 78 7.95 6.49 8.54
N ASN A 79 6.85 6.25 9.27
CA ASN A 79 5.64 7.04 9.14
C ASN A 79 5.88 8.42 9.74
N SER A 80 5.49 9.47 9.00
CA SER A 80 5.90 10.87 9.25
C SER A 80 7.42 11.03 9.17
N PRO A 81 7.98 11.22 7.95
CA PRO A 81 9.42 11.26 7.74
C PRO A 81 10.08 12.31 8.65
N LYS A 82 11.09 11.87 9.39
CA LYS A 82 11.93 12.77 10.18
C LYS A 82 12.99 13.37 9.26
N LYS A 83 13.71 14.38 9.76
CA LYS A 83 14.83 15.01 9.03
C LYS A 83 15.88 13.99 8.55
N ASN A 84 16.07 12.90 9.30
CA ASN A 84 16.96 11.80 8.96
C ASN A 84 16.14 10.53 8.71
N ILE A 85 16.35 9.91 7.54
CA ILE A 85 15.65 8.69 7.11
C ILE A 85 16.07 7.53 8.01
N GLN A 86 15.10 6.86 8.64
CA GLN A 86 15.34 5.64 9.40
C GLN A 86 15.06 4.42 8.51
N ARG A 87 16.00 3.46 8.49
CA ARG A 87 15.87 2.23 7.68
C ARG A 87 15.76 0.94 8.49
N PHE A 88 16.35 0.91 9.69
CA PHE A 88 16.39 -0.29 10.55
C PHE A 88 15.53 -0.16 11.81
N ASN A 89 15.18 1.07 12.20
CA ASN A 89 14.31 1.34 13.36
C ASN A 89 12.88 1.74 12.92
N ILE A 90 12.32 0.98 12.00
CA ILE A 90 10.97 1.22 11.45
C ILE A 90 10.13 -0.05 11.59
N ALA A 91 8.80 0.08 11.53
CA ALA A 91 7.88 -1.04 11.65
C ALA A 91 8.19 -2.19 10.66
N PRO A 92 8.48 -1.95 9.36
CA PRO A 92 8.81 -3.01 8.40
C PRO A 92 10.27 -3.51 8.47
N ALA A 93 11.01 -3.22 9.54
CA ALA A 93 12.34 -3.74 9.78
C ALA A 93 12.36 -4.73 10.97
N PHE A 94 13.41 -5.55 11.04
CA PHE A 94 13.70 -6.42 12.18
C PHE A 94 14.82 -5.78 12.98
N ASN A 95 14.51 -5.40 14.23
CA ASN A 95 15.44 -4.66 15.05
C ASN A 95 15.86 -5.47 16.28
N GLY A 96 17.14 -5.75 16.43
CA GLY A 96 17.71 -6.60 17.47
C GLY A 96 17.40 -6.12 18.87
N SER A 97 17.52 -4.81 19.12
CA SER A 97 17.23 -4.23 20.44
C SER A 97 15.78 -4.46 20.91
N LYS A 98 14.84 -4.52 19.95
CA LYS A 98 13.41 -4.78 20.17
C LYS A 98 13.07 -6.27 20.20
N LEU A 99 13.74 -7.08 19.39
CA LEU A 99 13.42 -8.50 19.23
C LEU A 99 14.13 -9.40 20.24
N ARG A 100 15.36 -9.06 20.64
CA ARG A 100 16.16 -9.79 21.63
C ARG A 100 16.29 -11.29 21.32
N GLY A 101 16.42 -11.65 20.04
CA GLY A 101 16.53 -13.02 19.54
C GLY A 101 15.19 -13.72 19.28
N LEU A 102 14.06 -13.10 19.62
CA LEU A 102 12.73 -13.64 19.38
C LEU A 102 12.26 -13.38 17.96
N LYS A 103 11.42 -14.27 17.45
CA LYS A 103 10.89 -14.24 16.10
C LYS A 103 9.92 -13.08 15.92
N LYS A 104 10.07 -12.39 14.79
CA LYS A 104 9.08 -11.49 14.21
C LYS A 104 8.72 -11.96 12.81
N LYS A 105 7.45 -11.82 12.43
CA LYS A 105 6.96 -12.04 11.06
C LYS A 105 6.50 -10.71 10.46
N ILE A 106 6.97 -10.39 9.26
CA ILE A 106 6.49 -9.24 8.48
C ILE A 106 5.75 -9.78 7.26
N ILE A 107 4.59 -9.22 6.98
CA ILE A 107 3.71 -9.59 5.88
C ILE A 107 3.58 -8.36 4.99
N PHE A 108 4.18 -8.39 3.81
CA PHE A 108 4.02 -7.34 2.81
C PHE A 108 2.87 -7.72 1.89
N LEU A 109 1.83 -6.90 1.86
CA LEU A 109 0.77 -6.98 0.87
C LEU A 109 0.98 -5.89 -0.17
N THR A 110 1.10 -6.29 -1.43
CA THR A 110 1.34 -5.37 -2.55
C THR A 110 0.84 -5.98 -3.85
N VAL A 111 0.79 -5.19 -4.92
CA VAL A 111 0.46 -5.68 -6.26
C VAL A 111 1.76 -5.86 -7.04
N LEU A 112 2.01 -7.08 -7.53
CA LEU A 112 3.19 -7.40 -8.34
C LEU A 112 2.81 -7.79 -9.75
N LYS A 113 3.80 -7.74 -10.64
CA LYS A 113 3.66 -8.17 -12.03
C LYS A 113 4.03 -9.64 -12.18
N LYS A 114 3.38 -10.29 -13.14
CA LYS A 114 3.80 -11.59 -13.67
C LYS A 114 5.28 -11.56 -14.07
N GLY A 115 5.97 -12.65 -13.78
CA GLY A 115 7.38 -12.86 -14.06
C GLY A 115 8.25 -12.69 -12.83
N GLU A 116 9.52 -12.42 -13.05
CA GLU A 116 10.52 -12.33 -11.99
C GLU A 116 10.37 -11.06 -11.15
N ASN A 117 10.38 -11.25 -9.84
CA ASN A 117 10.38 -10.21 -8.83
C ASN A 117 11.49 -10.51 -7.82
N VAL A 118 11.89 -9.49 -7.08
CA VAL A 118 13.04 -9.56 -6.18
C VAL A 118 12.67 -9.08 -4.79
N ILE A 119 13.10 -9.83 -3.79
CA ILE A 119 13.17 -9.39 -2.40
C ILE A 119 14.64 -9.35 -1.96
N ASP A 120 15.08 -8.19 -1.50
CA ASP A 120 16.42 -7.97 -0.97
C ASP A 120 16.35 -7.92 0.57
N LEU A 121 17.13 -8.76 1.24
CA LEU A 121 17.31 -8.80 2.68
C LEU A 121 18.67 -8.19 3.02
N ILE A 122 18.69 -7.01 3.63
CA ILE A 122 19.90 -6.22 3.82
C ILE A 122 20.19 -6.13 5.32
N PRO A 123 21.16 -6.91 5.85
CA PRO A 123 21.48 -6.90 7.27
C PRO A 123 22.31 -5.66 7.65
N GLN A 124 22.17 -5.26 8.91
CA GLN A 124 23.18 -4.50 9.64
C GLN A 124 23.75 -5.44 10.70
N GLU A 125 25.07 -5.67 10.65
CA GLU A 125 25.77 -6.77 11.32
C GLU A 125 25.38 -8.16 10.79
N SER A 126 24.17 -8.64 11.13
CA SER A 126 23.64 -9.91 10.64
C SER A 126 22.18 -10.10 11.01
N ALA A 127 21.53 -11.14 10.49
CA ALA A 127 20.20 -11.58 10.94
C ALA A 127 19.98 -13.07 10.65
N PHE A 128 19.19 -13.76 11.48
CA PHE A 128 18.80 -15.15 11.22
C PHE A 128 17.44 -15.19 10.52
N VAL A 129 17.43 -15.51 9.23
CA VAL A 129 16.22 -15.60 8.41
C VAL A 129 15.68 -17.02 8.48
N GLU A 130 14.47 -17.18 9.03
CA GLU A 130 13.81 -18.49 9.14
C GLU A 130 13.18 -18.90 7.81
N SER A 131 12.36 -18.02 7.24
CA SER A 131 11.60 -18.32 6.03
C SER A 131 11.18 -17.08 5.25
N ILE A 132 11.01 -17.28 3.95
CA ILE A 132 10.32 -16.39 3.01
C ILE A 132 9.21 -17.21 2.38
N GLU A 133 7.98 -16.72 2.41
CA GLU A 133 6.81 -17.36 1.80
C GLU A 133 6.09 -16.35 0.90
N ILE A 134 5.70 -16.78 -0.29
CA ILE A 134 5.03 -15.97 -1.31
C ILE A 134 3.67 -16.61 -1.58
N LYS A 135 2.61 -15.81 -1.51
CA LYS A 135 1.23 -16.20 -1.84
C LYS A 135 0.66 -15.23 -2.86
N GLU A 136 0.09 -15.76 -3.94
CA GLU A 136 -0.73 -14.96 -4.84
C GLU A 136 -2.19 -15.04 -4.38
N PHE A 137 -2.87 -13.91 -4.47
CA PHE A 137 -4.27 -13.77 -4.10
C PHE A 137 -5.05 -13.40 -5.34
N SER A 138 -6.05 -14.21 -5.69
CA SER A 138 -7.03 -13.88 -6.73
C SER A 138 -7.67 -12.53 -6.40
N ASN A 139 -8.07 -11.75 -7.43
CA ASN A 139 -8.59 -10.37 -7.34
C ASN A 139 -9.79 -10.20 -6.38
N ASN A 140 -9.56 -10.24 -5.07
CA ASN A 140 -10.57 -10.18 -4.04
C ASN A 140 -10.29 -9.01 -3.09
N GLN A 141 -11.29 -8.15 -2.93
CA GLN A 141 -11.29 -7.03 -1.99
C GLN A 141 -11.30 -7.48 -0.54
N ASN A 142 -11.81 -8.68 -0.25
CA ASN A 142 -11.87 -9.25 1.08
C ASN A 142 -10.82 -10.34 1.21
N LEU A 143 -9.67 -9.98 1.75
CA LEU A 143 -8.56 -10.89 1.93
C LEU A 143 -8.64 -11.54 3.31
N ASN A 144 -8.54 -12.87 3.36
CA ASN A 144 -8.57 -13.63 4.59
C ASN A 144 -7.21 -14.32 4.79
N LEU A 145 -6.35 -13.74 5.61
CA LEU A 145 -5.02 -14.26 5.87
C LEU A 145 -5.02 -15.18 7.09
N LEU A 146 -4.96 -16.49 6.82
CA LEU A 146 -4.72 -17.49 7.86
C LEU A 146 -3.26 -17.41 8.33
N ILE A 147 -3.04 -16.84 9.51
CA ILE A 147 -1.71 -16.58 10.07
C ILE A 147 -1.23 -17.74 10.94
N ASN A 148 -2.10 -18.25 11.83
CA ASN A 148 -1.82 -19.33 12.78
C ASN A 148 -0.46 -19.23 13.48
N GLU A 149 -0.07 -18.02 13.88
CA GLU A 149 1.22 -17.79 14.54
C GLU A 149 1.01 -17.70 16.05
N LYS A 150 1.89 -18.31 16.83
CA LYS A 150 1.97 -18.13 18.28
C LYS A 150 3.21 -17.29 18.61
N ALA A 151 3.03 -16.27 19.45
CA ALA A 151 4.16 -15.49 19.95
C ALA A 151 5.03 -16.37 20.88
N GLU A 152 6.35 -16.20 20.76
CA GLU A 152 7.29 -16.73 21.75
C GLU A 152 7.27 -15.87 23.01
N ASP A 153 7.45 -16.51 24.17
CA ASP A 153 7.42 -15.85 25.48
C ASP A 153 8.45 -14.72 25.54
N GLY A 154 7.95 -13.50 25.68
CA GLY A 154 8.73 -12.28 25.73
C GLY A 154 7.85 -11.14 26.22
N ASP A 155 8.46 -9.99 26.47
CA ASP A 155 7.80 -8.81 27.04
C ASP A 155 7.73 -7.69 26.01
N ARG A 156 6.54 -7.13 25.82
CA ARG A 156 6.27 -5.87 25.10
C ARG A 156 7.07 -5.67 23.81
N ARG A 157 7.02 -6.63 22.91
CA ARG A 157 7.83 -6.59 21.68
C ARG A 157 6.98 -6.63 20.41
N PRO A 158 7.50 -6.11 19.28
CA PRO A 158 6.93 -6.40 17.98
C PRO A 158 6.91 -7.91 17.72
N TRP A 159 5.80 -8.39 17.18
CA TRP A 159 5.62 -9.80 16.87
C TRP A 159 5.21 -10.02 15.42
N ILE A 160 4.14 -9.35 14.98
CA ILE A 160 3.67 -9.40 13.59
C ILE A 160 3.51 -7.99 13.07
N THR A 161 4.02 -7.72 11.87
CA THR A 161 3.79 -6.46 11.17
C THR A 161 3.18 -6.75 9.82
N LEU A 162 2.05 -6.12 9.54
CA LEU A 162 1.43 -6.09 8.22
C LEU A 162 1.80 -4.75 7.56
N VAL A 163 2.37 -4.84 6.37
CA VAL A 163 2.80 -3.71 5.54
C VAL A 163 1.92 -3.68 4.32
N LEU A 164 1.12 -2.63 4.19
CA LEU A 164 0.29 -2.38 3.01
C LEU A 164 1.06 -1.45 2.08
N VAL A 165 1.30 -1.85 0.85
CA VAL A 165 2.02 -1.04 -0.14
C VAL A 165 1.06 -0.62 -1.24
N ASP A 166 0.68 0.65 -1.22
CA ASP A 166 -0.30 1.26 -2.12
C ASP A 166 -1.68 0.57 -2.09
N LEU A 167 -2.02 -0.01 -0.93
CA LEU A 167 -3.31 -0.67 -0.70
C LEU A 167 -4.15 0.14 0.30
N PRO A 168 -5.40 0.51 -0.04
CA PRO A 168 -6.31 1.09 0.93
C PRO A 168 -6.81 0.02 1.90
N LEU A 169 -7.21 0.42 3.10
CA LEU A 169 -7.82 -0.48 4.07
C LEU A 169 -9.01 0.20 4.76
N LYS A 170 -10.21 -0.32 4.48
CA LYS A 170 -11.45 0.13 5.10
C LYS A 170 -11.60 -0.49 6.49
N THR A 171 -11.47 -1.81 6.57
CA THR A 171 -11.59 -2.54 7.85
C THR A 171 -10.52 -3.63 8.00
N LEU A 172 -10.16 -3.86 9.26
CA LEU A 172 -9.29 -4.93 9.73
C LEU A 172 -10.05 -5.77 10.75
N GLY A 173 -10.42 -6.99 10.37
CA GLY A 173 -10.86 -8.04 11.28
C GLY A 173 -9.67 -8.80 11.84
N VAL A 174 -9.64 -9.02 13.15
CA VAL A 174 -8.57 -9.75 13.85
C VAL A 174 -9.21 -10.84 14.68
N ASP A 175 -8.78 -12.08 14.46
CA ASP A 175 -9.15 -13.23 15.29
C ASP A 175 -7.90 -13.72 16.03
N LEU A 176 -7.90 -13.61 17.37
CA LEU A 176 -6.76 -13.98 18.21
C LEU A 176 -7.19 -14.64 19.51
N ILE A 177 -6.22 -15.25 20.18
CA ILE A 177 -6.42 -15.97 21.44
C ILE A 177 -5.39 -15.53 22.46
N THR A 178 -5.87 -15.25 23.66
CA THR A 178 -5.06 -14.93 24.84
C THR A 178 -5.33 -15.93 25.95
N ARG A 179 -4.36 -16.14 26.84
CA ARG A 179 -4.50 -16.97 28.04
C ARG A 179 -3.93 -16.25 29.25
N TRP A 180 -4.56 -16.52 30.39
CA TRP A 180 -4.01 -16.13 31.68
C TRP A 180 -3.03 -17.21 32.16
N HIS A 181 -1.84 -16.79 32.61
CA HIS A 181 -0.79 -17.63 33.18
C HIS A 181 -0.64 -17.37 34.69
N TYR A 182 0.29 -18.06 35.36
CA TYR A 182 0.52 -17.77 36.78
C TYR A 182 1.09 -16.35 36.97
N ARG A 183 0.27 -15.44 37.51
CA ARG A 183 0.57 -14.02 37.82
C ARG A 183 0.70 -13.07 36.63
N ASP A 184 0.58 -13.56 35.40
CA ASP A 184 0.72 -12.74 34.20
C ASP A 184 -0.17 -13.27 33.07
N GLY A 185 -0.36 -12.49 32.01
CA GLY A 185 -1.33 -12.76 30.96
C GLY A 185 -0.76 -12.56 29.56
N ASP A 186 -1.32 -13.26 28.58
CA ASP A 186 -1.10 -12.90 27.18
C ASP A 186 -1.82 -11.57 26.90
N ASP A 187 -1.09 -10.59 26.38
CA ASP A 187 -1.62 -9.29 25.98
C ASP A 187 -1.18 -8.95 24.55
N VAL A 188 -2.07 -8.30 23.79
CA VAL A 188 -1.80 -7.86 22.42
C VAL A 188 -2.14 -6.39 22.25
N LYS A 189 -1.15 -5.63 21.77
CA LYS A 189 -1.26 -4.22 21.41
C LYS A 189 -1.30 -4.11 19.91
N LEU A 190 -2.22 -3.29 19.41
CA LEU A 190 -2.33 -2.94 18.00
C LEU A 190 -1.89 -1.49 17.79
N ILE A 191 -1.01 -1.28 16.84
CA ILE A 191 -0.52 0.03 16.42
C ILE A 191 -0.80 0.16 14.92
N ILE A 192 -1.45 1.25 14.51
CA ILE A 192 -1.71 1.55 13.10
C ILE A 192 -1.05 2.88 12.80
N ASP A 193 -0.08 2.86 11.89
CA ASP A 193 0.74 4.00 11.52
C ASP A 193 1.40 4.76 12.68
N GLY A 194 1.77 4.05 13.74
CA GLY A 194 2.33 4.63 14.97
C GLY A 194 1.26 4.97 16.03
N ASP A 195 -0.02 5.00 15.66
CA ASP A 195 -1.13 5.27 16.58
C ASP A 195 -1.60 3.99 17.28
N ILE A 196 -1.44 3.97 18.61
CA ILE A 196 -1.88 2.88 19.47
C ILE A 196 -3.41 2.84 19.52
N GLN A 197 -3.97 1.70 19.13
CA GLN A 197 -5.41 1.44 19.22
C GLN A 197 -5.78 1.07 20.66
N LYS A 198 -6.41 2.00 21.37
CA LYS A 198 -6.67 1.87 22.82
C LYS A 198 -7.84 0.94 23.14
N ASN A 199 -7.71 0.23 24.25
CA ASN A 199 -8.79 -0.52 24.86
C ASN A 199 -9.71 0.43 25.65
N LYS A 200 -10.93 0.66 25.15
CA LYS A 200 -11.92 1.53 25.80
C LYS A 200 -12.49 0.95 27.09
N PHE A 201 -12.34 -0.36 27.32
CA PHE A 201 -12.94 -1.08 28.43
C PHE A 201 -11.98 -1.30 29.62
N SER A 202 -10.70 -0.96 29.48
CA SER A 202 -9.72 -1.13 30.57
C SER A 202 -9.03 0.18 30.88
N ILE A 203 -9.00 0.56 32.16
CA ILE A 203 -8.31 1.77 32.63
C ILE A 203 -6.81 1.50 32.86
N PHE A 204 -6.47 0.30 33.31
CA PHE A 204 -5.10 -0.08 33.65
C PHE A 204 -4.31 -0.57 32.42
N ASN A 205 -4.99 -1.23 31.48
CA ASN A 205 -4.37 -1.81 30.28
C ASN A 205 -4.82 -1.07 29.02
N LYS A 206 -4.93 0.27 29.07
CA LYS A 206 -5.45 1.11 27.96
C LYS A 206 -4.72 0.90 26.64
N ASN A 207 -3.44 0.55 26.67
CA ASN A 207 -2.59 0.36 25.49
C ASN A 207 -2.56 -1.10 25.00
N TRP A 208 -3.23 -2.01 25.68
CA TRP A 208 -3.37 -3.42 25.30
C TRP A 208 -4.80 -3.65 24.83
N LEU A 209 -4.97 -3.64 23.51
CA LEU A 209 -6.28 -3.73 22.88
C LEU A 209 -7.00 -5.03 23.26
N TRP A 210 -6.23 -6.10 23.39
CA TRP A 210 -6.65 -7.36 23.98
C TRP A 210 -5.75 -7.65 25.16
N ALA A 211 -6.35 -7.89 26.31
CA ALA A 211 -5.64 -8.26 27.52
C ALA A 211 -6.39 -9.38 28.21
N SER A 212 -5.66 -10.38 28.70
CA SER A 212 -6.28 -11.46 29.46
C SER A 212 -6.65 -10.99 30.87
N SER A 213 -7.77 -11.50 31.41
CA SER A 213 -8.27 -11.03 32.71
C SER A 213 -8.17 -12.11 33.79
N VAL A 214 -7.66 -11.72 34.97
CA VAL A 214 -7.64 -12.52 36.20
C VAL A 214 -9.03 -13.05 36.55
N PHE A 215 -10.09 -12.25 36.33
CA PHE A 215 -11.46 -12.63 36.66
C PHE A 215 -12.01 -13.72 35.72
N LYS A 216 -11.37 -13.95 34.58
CA LYS A 216 -11.71 -14.99 33.61
C LYS A 216 -10.83 -16.23 33.73
N LYS A 217 -10.05 -16.38 34.82
CA LYS A 217 -9.24 -17.57 35.15
C LYS A 217 -9.96 -18.92 34.98
N ILE A 218 -11.29 -18.93 35.04
CA ILE A 218 -12.15 -20.11 34.84
C ILE A 218 -12.09 -20.59 33.38
N LEU A 219 -11.99 -19.68 32.42
CA LEU A 219 -11.77 -19.96 30.99
C LEU A 219 -10.26 -19.96 30.73
N LYS A 220 -9.64 -21.15 30.62
CA LYS A 220 -8.20 -21.31 30.33
C LYS A 220 -7.74 -20.64 29.03
N LYS A 221 -8.66 -20.18 28.18
CA LYS A 221 -8.46 -19.64 26.85
C LYS A 221 -9.53 -18.60 26.55
N GLU A 222 -9.14 -17.42 26.11
CA GLU A 222 -10.04 -16.36 25.66
C GLU A 222 -9.87 -16.16 24.15
N GLU A 223 -10.95 -16.31 23.40
CA GLU A 223 -10.98 -16.06 21.96
C GLU A 223 -11.56 -14.68 21.71
N HIS A 224 -10.90 -13.91 20.84
CA HIS A 224 -11.26 -12.55 20.52
C HIS A 224 -11.43 -12.45 19.02
N SER A 225 -12.57 -11.90 18.59
CA SER A 225 -12.79 -11.46 17.21
C SER A 225 -13.21 -10.00 17.24
N LYS A 226 -12.50 -9.15 16.50
CA LYS A 226 -12.76 -7.71 16.48
C LYS A 226 -12.54 -7.13 15.09
N ILE A 227 -13.51 -6.32 14.64
CA ILE A 227 -13.41 -5.54 13.42
C ILE A 227 -13.06 -4.11 13.79
N ILE A 228 -12.08 -3.56 13.09
CA ILE A 228 -11.51 -2.23 13.32
C ILE A 228 -11.65 -1.45 12.02
N THR A 229 -12.31 -0.30 12.06
CA THR A 229 -12.40 0.61 10.92
C THR A 229 -11.13 1.45 10.87
N THR A 230 -10.31 1.26 9.84
CA THR A 230 -8.95 1.83 9.77
C THR A 230 -8.88 3.09 8.90
N LYS A 231 -9.80 3.25 7.94
CA LYS A 231 -9.89 4.47 7.09
C LYS A 231 -8.57 4.81 6.37
N LEU A 232 -7.74 3.82 6.07
CA LEU A 232 -6.44 4.00 5.42
C LEU A 232 -6.65 4.16 3.92
N SER A 233 -6.06 5.20 3.33
CA SER A 233 -6.10 5.41 1.88
C SER A 233 -5.02 4.57 1.18
N GLN A 234 -4.89 4.70 -0.13
CA GLN A 234 -3.69 4.19 -0.82
C GLN A 234 -2.44 4.93 -0.31
N GLY A 235 -1.37 4.16 -0.13
CA GLY A 235 -0.07 4.57 0.34
C GLY A 235 0.64 3.42 1.05
N ILE A 236 1.76 3.71 1.71
CA ILE A 236 2.44 2.74 2.56
C ILE A 236 1.90 2.88 3.99
N HIS A 237 1.32 1.79 4.51
CA HIS A 237 0.77 1.75 5.86
C HIS A 237 1.34 0.58 6.67
N TYR A 238 1.53 0.79 7.96
CA TYR A 238 2.07 -0.20 8.89
C TYR A 238 1.05 -0.52 9.98
N ILE A 239 0.76 -1.80 10.13
CA ILE A 239 -0.12 -2.33 11.16
C ILE A 239 0.69 -3.31 11.99
N GLU A 240 1.01 -2.94 13.22
CA GLU A 240 1.86 -3.72 14.12
C GLU A 240 1.04 -4.38 15.23
N PHE A 241 1.30 -5.66 15.43
CA PHE A 241 0.89 -6.44 16.59
C PHE A 241 2.10 -6.62 17.49
N TRP A 242 1.99 -6.04 18.69
CA TRP A 242 2.96 -6.22 19.75
C TRP A 242 2.39 -7.20 20.76
N ALA A 243 3.23 -8.14 21.22
CA ALA A 243 2.83 -9.19 22.13
C ALA A 243 3.53 -9.05 23.48
N ASP A 244 2.79 -9.41 24.53
CA ASP A 244 3.32 -9.85 25.82
C ASP A 244 2.97 -11.33 25.99
N LYS A 245 3.92 -12.13 26.48
CA LYS A 245 3.82 -13.59 26.60
C LYS A 245 3.57 -14.30 25.27
N THR A 246 2.56 -15.16 25.20
CA THR A 246 2.41 -16.18 24.14
C THR A 246 1.04 -16.19 23.44
N PRO A 247 0.44 -15.02 23.09
CA PRO A 247 -0.82 -14.98 22.36
C PRO A 247 -0.72 -15.70 21.01
N VAL A 248 -1.86 -16.09 20.47
CA VAL A 248 -1.96 -16.74 19.14
C VAL A 248 -2.82 -15.88 18.22
N LEU A 249 -2.30 -15.51 17.05
CA LEU A 249 -3.01 -14.77 16.02
C LEU A 249 -3.41 -15.79 14.96
N TYR A 250 -4.69 -16.05 14.86
CA TYR A 250 -5.22 -17.05 13.94
C TYR A 250 -5.40 -16.45 12.56
N ASN A 251 -6.06 -15.30 12.49
CA ASN A 251 -6.58 -14.82 11.23
C ASN A 251 -6.64 -13.29 11.17
N LEU A 252 -6.37 -12.75 9.98
CA LEU A 252 -6.57 -11.34 9.64
C LEU A 252 -7.53 -11.27 8.44
N LYS A 253 -8.63 -10.54 8.60
CA LYS A 253 -9.62 -10.27 7.56
C LYS A 253 -9.47 -8.82 7.12
N LEU A 254 -9.06 -8.58 5.88
CA LEU A 254 -8.79 -7.25 5.36
C LEU A 254 -9.85 -6.88 4.33
N ASP A 255 -10.44 -5.71 4.48
CA ASP A 255 -11.31 -5.09 3.49
C ASP A 255 -10.52 -4.01 2.74
N ILE A 256 -9.94 -4.40 1.60
CA ILE A 256 -9.05 -3.60 0.76
C ILE A 256 -9.89 -2.72 -0.19
N ARG A 257 -10.62 -1.77 0.41
CA ARG A 257 -11.40 -0.74 -0.29
C ARG A 257 -11.13 0.63 0.33
N HIS A 258 -11.42 1.69 -0.42
CA HIS A 258 -11.50 3.02 0.19
C HIS A 258 -12.81 3.19 0.96
N SER A 259 -12.81 4.10 1.93
CA SER A 259 -14.05 4.66 2.48
C SER A 259 -14.53 5.78 1.56
N GLU A 260 -15.66 5.60 0.88
CA GLU A 260 -16.24 6.56 -0.08
C GLU A 260 -16.22 8.01 0.43
N THR A 261 -16.68 8.24 1.66
CA THR A 261 -16.72 9.57 2.29
C THR A 261 -15.35 10.22 2.50
N ILE A 262 -14.28 9.43 2.59
CA ILE A 262 -12.92 9.93 2.82
C ILE A 262 -12.25 10.28 1.50
N ALA A 263 -12.55 9.54 0.42
CA ALA A 263 -11.96 9.79 -0.88
C ALA A 263 -12.37 11.17 -1.43
N GLU A 264 -13.67 11.50 -1.38
CA GLU A 264 -14.17 12.81 -1.81
C GLU A 264 -13.67 13.96 -0.93
N GLU A 265 -13.60 13.76 0.39
CA GLU A 265 -13.07 14.77 1.33
C GLU A 265 -11.57 15.00 1.12
N LYS A 266 -10.78 13.93 0.97
CA LYS A 266 -9.35 13.97 0.66
C LYS A 266 -9.12 14.68 -0.67
N ALA A 267 -9.86 14.32 -1.71
CA ALA A 267 -9.81 14.97 -3.02
C ALA A 267 -10.09 16.48 -2.89
N SER A 268 -11.15 16.86 -2.17
CA SER A 268 -11.48 18.27 -1.92
C SER A 268 -10.36 19.01 -1.18
N ASN A 269 -9.77 18.39 -0.16
CA ASN A 269 -8.67 18.98 0.62
C ASN A 269 -7.39 19.15 -0.21
N ILE A 270 -7.09 18.20 -1.12
CA ILE A 270 -5.98 18.32 -2.08
C ILE A 270 -6.21 19.52 -3.00
N ILE A 271 -7.40 19.64 -3.61
CA ILE A 271 -7.73 20.75 -4.50
C ILE A 271 -7.63 22.09 -3.76
N LYS A 272 -8.15 22.19 -2.54
CA LYS A 272 -8.04 23.40 -1.72
C LYS A 272 -6.58 23.74 -1.42
N LYS A 273 -5.80 22.77 -0.94
CA LYS A 273 -4.41 22.94 -0.53
C LYS A 273 -3.52 23.41 -1.67
N TYR A 274 -3.69 22.87 -2.87
CA TYR A 274 -2.85 23.18 -4.04
C TYR A 274 -3.51 24.10 -5.06
N SER A 275 -4.62 24.75 -4.71
CA SER A 275 -5.39 25.63 -5.61
C SER A 275 -4.55 26.71 -6.30
N ASN A 276 -3.65 27.38 -5.57
CA ASN A 276 -2.74 28.37 -6.15
C ASN A 276 -1.77 27.73 -7.17
N GLN A 277 -1.19 26.57 -6.83
CA GLN A 277 -0.27 25.89 -7.74
C GLN A 277 -0.97 25.38 -8.99
N ILE A 278 -2.19 24.87 -8.86
CA ILE A 278 -3.03 24.46 -9.99
C ILE A 278 -3.26 25.66 -10.92
N LYS A 279 -3.65 26.82 -10.38
CA LYS A 279 -3.86 28.04 -11.17
C LYS A 279 -2.60 28.50 -11.89
N LEU A 280 -1.48 28.57 -11.18
CA LEU A 280 -0.19 29.02 -11.74
C LEU A 280 0.29 28.07 -12.84
N SER A 281 0.30 26.77 -12.58
CA SER A 281 0.76 25.77 -13.56
C SER A 281 -0.15 25.74 -14.78
N ALA A 282 -1.47 25.81 -14.59
CA ALA A 282 -2.43 25.83 -15.68
C ALA A 282 -2.26 27.08 -16.56
N GLN A 283 -1.94 28.22 -15.95
CA GLN A 283 -1.67 29.46 -16.68
C GLN A 283 -0.41 29.38 -17.54
N GLU A 284 0.65 28.68 -17.09
CA GLU A 284 1.90 28.49 -17.88
C GLU A 284 1.63 27.89 -19.27
N LEU A 285 0.63 27.00 -19.38
CA LEU A 285 0.25 26.30 -20.62
C LEU A 285 -1.16 26.67 -21.12
N SER A 286 -1.74 27.77 -20.65
CA SER A 286 -3.08 28.23 -21.06
C SER A 286 -4.20 27.17 -20.94
N VAL A 287 -4.13 26.32 -19.93
CA VAL A 287 -5.15 25.30 -19.62
C VAL A 287 -6.14 25.87 -18.60
N ASP A 288 -7.43 25.50 -18.69
CA ASP A 288 -8.42 25.87 -17.67
C ASP A 288 -8.08 25.18 -16.32
N PRO A 289 -7.74 25.95 -15.26
CA PRO A 289 -7.37 25.38 -13.96
C PRO A 289 -8.49 24.57 -13.31
N VAL A 290 -9.76 24.81 -13.69
CA VAL A 290 -10.89 24.04 -13.19
C VAL A 290 -10.91 22.62 -13.78
N VAL A 291 -10.48 22.44 -15.04
CA VAL A 291 -10.31 21.09 -15.63
C VAL A 291 -9.20 20.34 -14.91
N VAL A 292 -8.06 21.00 -14.67
CA VAL A 292 -6.92 20.41 -13.94
C VAL A 292 -7.36 19.97 -12.54
N GLY A 293 -8.07 20.84 -11.81
CA GLY A 293 -8.60 20.51 -10.49
C GLY A 293 -9.65 19.39 -10.53
N ALA A 294 -10.51 19.35 -11.55
CA ALA A 294 -11.51 18.29 -11.71
C ALA A 294 -10.88 16.93 -12.03
N VAL A 295 -9.83 16.89 -12.85
CA VAL A 295 -9.05 15.68 -13.15
C VAL A 295 -8.38 15.16 -11.88
N ILE A 296 -7.65 16.00 -11.15
CA ILE A 296 -7.00 15.60 -9.89
C ILE A 296 -8.04 15.11 -8.88
N TYR A 297 -9.18 15.80 -8.77
CA TYR A 297 -10.25 15.37 -7.87
C TYR A 297 -10.79 14.00 -8.27
N GLN A 298 -11.05 13.79 -9.56
CA GLN A 298 -11.55 12.51 -10.08
C GLN A 298 -10.54 11.39 -9.78
N GLU A 299 -9.26 11.58 -10.07
CA GLU A 299 -8.20 10.60 -9.73
C GLU A 299 -8.21 10.21 -8.24
N GLN A 300 -8.40 11.19 -7.37
CA GLN A 300 -8.43 10.98 -5.92
C GLN A 300 -9.75 10.39 -5.40
N SER A 301 -10.85 10.51 -6.14
CA SER A 301 -12.20 10.11 -5.69
C SER A 301 -12.77 8.86 -6.36
N THR A 302 -12.32 8.48 -7.55
CA THR A 302 -12.77 7.23 -8.22
C THR A 302 -11.91 6.01 -7.97
N ASN A 303 -10.80 6.15 -7.24
CA ASN A 303 -9.94 5.03 -6.87
C ASN A 303 -10.59 4.05 -5.87
N VAL A 304 -11.90 4.16 -5.61
CA VAL A 304 -12.68 3.44 -4.59
C VAL A 304 -12.96 1.98 -4.97
N ASN A 305 -13.01 1.65 -6.27
CA ASN A 305 -13.25 0.29 -6.75
C ASN A 305 -11.94 -0.45 -7.04
N PHE A 306 -11.09 -0.63 -6.02
CA PHE A 306 -9.78 -1.29 -6.15
C PHE A 306 -9.81 -2.65 -6.86
N VAL A 307 -10.94 -3.38 -6.93
CA VAL A 307 -11.04 -4.66 -7.69
C VAL A 307 -11.23 -4.44 -9.18
N ASP A 308 -12.12 -3.51 -9.59
CA ASP A 308 -12.22 -3.12 -11.01
C ASP A 308 -10.90 -2.51 -11.47
N THR A 309 -10.26 -1.71 -10.60
CA THR A 309 -8.92 -1.20 -10.85
C THR A 309 -7.91 -2.34 -10.89
N LEU A 310 -7.88 -3.30 -9.96
CA LEU A 310 -6.90 -4.41 -9.99
C LEU A 310 -7.01 -5.23 -11.29
N SER A 311 -8.20 -5.50 -11.82
CA SER A 311 -8.36 -6.15 -13.13
C SER A 311 -7.90 -5.27 -14.31
N ASP A 312 -8.24 -3.99 -14.33
CA ASP A 312 -7.83 -3.04 -15.40
C ASP A 312 -6.36 -2.60 -15.27
N TYR A 313 -5.80 -2.64 -14.05
CA TYR A 313 -4.43 -2.35 -13.64
C TYR A 313 -3.55 -3.56 -13.95
N VAL A 314 -4.04 -4.79 -13.75
CA VAL A 314 -3.38 -6.00 -14.26
C VAL A 314 -3.43 -6.06 -15.80
N GLY A 315 -4.46 -5.50 -16.45
CA GLY A 315 -4.48 -5.39 -17.93
C GLY A 315 -3.60 -4.26 -18.50
N GLY A 316 -3.56 -3.10 -17.83
CA GLY A 316 -2.96 -1.86 -18.35
C GLY A 316 -1.62 -1.43 -17.72
N LEU A 317 -1.22 -1.97 -16.56
CA LEU A 317 -0.03 -1.55 -15.82
C LEU A 317 1.22 -2.41 -16.09
N LEU A 318 1.08 -3.54 -16.79
CA LEU A 318 2.14 -4.54 -16.91
C LEU A 318 3.34 -4.12 -17.74
N SER A 319 3.25 -3.02 -18.48
CA SER A 319 4.37 -2.37 -19.16
C SER A 319 4.85 -1.14 -18.37
N LEU A 320 5.59 -1.34 -17.27
CA LEU A 320 6.13 -0.33 -16.30
C LEU A 320 5.48 1.08 -16.35
N ASN A 321 4.19 1.20 -16.00
CA ASN A 321 3.47 2.48 -16.09
C ASN A 321 2.76 2.88 -14.79
N THR A 322 3.46 2.81 -13.65
CA THR A 322 2.92 3.16 -12.34
C THR A 322 2.42 4.60 -12.31
N SER A 323 1.18 4.82 -11.86
CA SER A 323 0.62 6.15 -11.61
C SER A 323 1.12 6.70 -10.27
N ILE A 324 1.77 7.86 -10.29
CA ILE A 324 2.40 8.47 -9.11
C ILE A 324 1.79 9.85 -8.84
N GLY A 325 1.72 10.22 -7.55
CA GLY A 325 1.35 11.55 -7.09
C GLY A 325 -0.15 11.86 -7.15
N ILE A 326 -0.50 13.11 -6.84
CA ILE A 326 -1.91 13.52 -6.65
C ILE A 326 -2.75 13.47 -7.94
N GLY A 327 -2.10 13.62 -9.09
CA GLY A 327 -2.69 13.45 -10.41
C GLY A 327 -2.57 12.04 -10.96
N GLN A 328 -1.98 11.09 -10.23
CA GLN A 328 -1.82 9.70 -10.68
C GLN A 328 -1.13 9.61 -12.07
N VAL A 329 -0.10 10.43 -12.27
CA VAL A 329 0.64 10.50 -13.53
C VAL A 329 1.48 9.24 -13.70
N ARG A 330 1.26 8.55 -14.82
CA ARG A 330 1.97 7.35 -15.21
C ARG A 330 3.45 7.64 -15.57
N VAL A 331 4.39 6.80 -15.11
CA VAL A 331 5.84 7.01 -15.33
C VAL A 331 6.21 7.17 -16.82
N LYS A 332 5.64 6.37 -17.72
CA LYS A 332 5.89 6.51 -19.17
C LYS A 332 5.21 7.73 -19.77
N THR A 333 4.03 8.10 -19.26
CA THR A 333 3.38 9.35 -19.65
C THR A 333 4.27 10.54 -19.31
N ALA A 334 4.88 10.54 -18.11
CA ALA A 334 5.85 11.55 -17.75
C ALA A 334 7.08 11.55 -18.67
N GLU A 335 7.66 10.37 -18.95
CA GLU A 335 8.76 10.24 -19.92
C GLU A 335 8.41 10.78 -21.31
N GLY A 336 7.22 10.46 -21.84
CA GLY A 336 6.75 10.99 -23.12
C GLY A 336 6.61 12.51 -23.09
N LEU A 337 6.03 13.06 -22.01
CA LEU A 337 5.87 14.52 -21.86
C LEU A 337 7.21 15.24 -21.73
N GLU A 338 8.21 14.65 -21.07
CA GLU A 338 9.58 15.21 -20.98
C GLU A 338 10.23 15.42 -22.36
N LYS A 339 9.81 14.67 -23.39
CA LYS A 339 10.25 14.85 -24.79
C LYS A 339 9.58 16.06 -25.47
N HIS A 340 8.38 16.43 -25.03
CA HIS A 340 7.59 17.53 -25.59
C HIS A 340 7.76 18.85 -24.82
N TYR A 341 8.06 18.77 -23.53
CA TYR A 341 8.12 19.91 -22.61
C TYR A 341 9.47 19.90 -21.90
N SER A 342 10.43 20.68 -22.43
CA SER A 342 11.81 20.74 -21.93
C SER A 342 11.90 21.18 -20.46
N GLU A 343 10.95 21.98 -20.00
CA GLU A 343 10.80 22.47 -18.63
C GLU A 343 10.39 21.39 -17.62
N LEU A 344 9.94 20.22 -18.11
CA LEU A 344 9.72 19.03 -17.30
C LEU A 344 10.97 18.12 -17.25
N ASN A 345 11.94 18.36 -18.13
CA ASN A 345 13.10 17.50 -18.29
C ASN A 345 14.18 17.87 -17.26
N PHE A 346 14.31 17.05 -16.22
CA PHE A 346 15.23 17.27 -15.10
C PHE A 346 16.34 16.22 -15.03
N ILE A 347 16.59 15.47 -16.10
CA ILE A 347 17.71 14.52 -16.14
C ILE A 347 18.96 15.32 -16.52
N ASP A 348 19.76 15.69 -15.52
CA ASP A 348 21.12 16.17 -15.76
C ASP A 348 21.87 15.08 -16.52
N LYS A 349 22.45 15.43 -17.67
CA LYS A 349 23.13 14.51 -18.59
C LYS A 349 24.34 13.80 -17.97
N ASP A 350 24.77 14.19 -16.76
CA ASP A 350 25.97 13.68 -16.09
C ASP A 350 25.72 12.51 -15.11
N ASP A 351 24.48 12.18 -14.74
CA ASP A 351 24.22 11.18 -13.69
C ASP A 351 23.88 9.79 -14.26
N SER A 352 24.88 9.19 -14.93
CA SER A 352 24.80 7.89 -15.63
C SER A 352 24.61 6.65 -14.74
N PHE A 353 24.46 6.82 -13.42
CA PHE A 353 24.42 5.72 -12.44
C PHE A 353 23.08 5.52 -11.74
N ILE A 354 22.08 6.40 -11.94
CA ILE A 354 20.75 6.27 -11.36
C ILE A 354 19.78 5.74 -12.42
N ASP A 355 19.02 4.69 -12.11
CA ASP A 355 17.90 4.24 -12.94
C ASP A 355 16.93 5.42 -13.16
N SER A 356 16.84 5.89 -14.40
CA SER A 356 16.05 7.07 -14.80
C SER A 356 14.58 6.94 -14.43
N ASN A 357 14.04 5.72 -14.37
CA ASN A 357 12.68 5.47 -13.93
C ASN A 357 12.53 5.68 -12.43
N MET A 358 13.50 5.25 -11.63
CA MET A 358 13.46 5.44 -10.17
C MET A 358 13.58 6.92 -9.81
N ALA A 359 14.44 7.67 -10.50
CA ALA A 359 14.51 9.12 -10.34
C ALA A 359 13.18 9.81 -10.69
N ARG A 360 12.50 9.37 -11.76
CA ARG A 360 11.19 9.89 -12.16
C ARG A 360 10.10 9.57 -11.13
N VAL A 361 10.10 8.35 -10.58
CA VAL A 361 9.17 7.95 -9.51
C VAL A 361 9.33 8.85 -8.29
N GLU A 362 10.56 9.08 -7.81
CA GLU A 362 10.80 9.95 -6.64
C GLU A 362 10.35 11.39 -6.91
N LYS A 363 10.56 11.91 -8.12
CA LYS A 363 10.14 13.26 -8.51
C LYS A 363 8.63 13.40 -8.61
N LEU A 364 7.94 12.42 -9.19
CA LEU A 364 6.47 12.46 -9.32
C LEU A 364 5.76 12.39 -7.96
N LYS A 365 6.44 12.02 -6.87
CA LYS A 365 5.90 12.12 -5.51
C LYS A 365 5.76 13.57 -5.03
N ASP A 366 6.53 14.51 -5.60
CA ASP A 366 6.38 15.93 -5.32
C ASP A 366 5.05 16.46 -5.90
N PRO A 367 4.14 16.99 -5.07
CA PRO A 367 2.82 17.44 -5.55
C PRO A 367 2.87 18.60 -6.54
N PHE A 368 3.85 19.50 -6.43
CA PHE A 368 3.97 20.66 -7.31
C PHE A 368 4.39 20.22 -8.71
N LEU A 369 5.41 19.38 -8.78
CA LEU A 369 5.87 18.82 -10.04
C LEU A 369 4.80 17.93 -10.66
N ASN A 370 4.13 17.10 -9.85
CA ASN A 370 3.05 16.25 -10.33
C ASN A 370 1.90 17.06 -10.97
N ILE A 371 1.52 18.21 -10.40
CA ILE A 371 0.53 19.12 -11.01
C ILE A 371 1.00 19.62 -12.39
N LYS A 372 2.29 19.97 -12.54
CA LYS A 372 2.82 20.40 -13.86
C LYS A 372 2.67 19.30 -14.91
N TYR A 373 2.92 18.04 -14.56
CA TYR A 373 2.68 16.92 -15.45
C TYR A 373 1.20 16.74 -15.82
N VAL A 374 0.27 16.94 -14.86
CA VAL A 374 -1.17 16.91 -15.15
C VAL A 374 -1.55 17.96 -16.19
N VAL A 375 -1.08 19.20 -15.98
CA VAL A 375 -1.32 20.31 -16.92
C VAL A 375 -0.74 20.00 -18.29
N ALA A 376 0.52 19.56 -18.36
CA ALA A 376 1.19 19.24 -19.61
C ALA A 376 0.48 18.12 -20.37
N LYS A 377 -0.05 17.11 -19.68
CA LYS A 377 -0.84 16.04 -20.31
C LYS A 377 -2.14 16.59 -20.91
N ILE A 378 -2.88 17.41 -20.17
CA ILE A 378 -4.13 18.02 -20.68
C ILE A 378 -3.83 18.94 -21.87
N HIS A 379 -2.79 19.76 -21.78
CA HIS A 379 -2.34 20.63 -22.87
C HIS A 379 -1.94 19.83 -24.11
N PHE A 380 -1.17 18.75 -23.95
CA PHE A 380 -0.77 17.86 -25.06
C PHE A 380 -1.99 17.35 -25.84
N SER A 381 -3.01 16.85 -25.13
CA SER A 381 -4.23 16.37 -25.78
C SER A 381 -5.02 17.52 -26.43
N LEU A 382 -5.13 18.67 -25.76
CA LEU A 382 -5.84 19.85 -26.29
C LEU A 382 -5.24 20.31 -27.62
N GLU A 383 -3.92 20.48 -27.67
CA GLU A 383 -3.21 20.99 -28.85
C GLU A 383 -3.32 20.05 -30.04
N ARG A 384 -3.06 18.75 -29.84
CA ARG A 384 -3.19 17.74 -30.91
C ARG A 384 -4.59 17.73 -31.53
N TRP A 385 -5.63 17.81 -30.70
CA TRP A 385 -7.00 17.81 -31.19
C TRP A 385 -7.33 19.11 -31.91
N ARG A 386 -6.83 20.25 -31.40
CA ARG A 386 -6.99 21.55 -32.04
C ARG A 386 -6.32 21.61 -33.41
N GLU A 387 -5.09 21.08 -33.53
CA GLU A 387 -4.35 20.98 -34.81
C GLU A 387 -5.10 20.12 -35.84
N ALA A 388 -5.81 19.10 -35.38
CA ALA A 388 -6.67 18.27 -36.22
C ALA A 388 -8.05 18.89 -36.52
N GLY A 389 -8.30 20.13 -36.08
CA GLY A 389 -9.54 20.86 -36.33
C GLY A 389 -10.67 20.60 -35.34
N PHE A 390 -10.39 19.99 -34.18
CA PHE A 390 -11.38 19.68 -33.15
C PHE A 390 -11.14 20.51 -31.88
N ASP A 391 -12.06 21.42 -31.56
CA ASP A 391 -11.99 22.20 -30.32
C ASP A 391 -12.56 21.41 -29.12
N LEU A 392 -11.68 21.12 -28.15
CA LEU A 392 -12.01 20.44 -26.89
C LEU A 392 -12.09 21.40 -25.69
N SER A 393 -11.90 22.70 -25.87
CA SER A 393 -11.79 23.68 -24.77
C SER A 393 -13.02 23.69 -23.85
N ASN A 394 -14.19 23.36 -24.40
CA ASN A 394 -15.47 23.28 -23.67
C ASN A 394 -15.96 21.83 -23.46
N LYS A 395 -15.10 20.83 -23.63
CA LYS A 395 -15.43 19.40 -23.52
C LYS A 395 -14.61 18.72 -22.41
N PRO A 396 -14.78 19.12 -21.13
CA PRO A 396 -13.99 18.62 -20.02
C PRO A 396 -14.12 17.10 -19.83
N GLU A 397 -15.26 16.52 -20.20
CA GLU A 397 -15.46 15.07 -20.16
C GLU A 397 -14.61 14.32 -21.19
N ILE A 398 -14.39 14.90 -22.37
CA ILE A 398 -13.52 14.31 -23.39
C ILE A 398 -12.05 14.48 -22.98
N LEU A 399 -11.68 15.65 -22.47
CA LEU A 399 -10.33 15.88 -21.92
C LEU A 399 -10.02 14.94 -20.75
N GLY A 400 -10.99 14.72 -19.85
CA GLY A 400 -10.84 13.75 -18.76
C GLY A 400 -10.66 12.32 -19.27
N THR A 401 -11.38 11.92 -20.32
CA THR A 401 -11.17 10.61 -20.95
C THR A 401 -9.77 10.51 -21.57
N LEU A 402 -9.34 11.49 -22.37
CA LEU A 402 -8.01 11.49 -22.96
C LEU A 402 -6.91 11.43 -21.88
N TYR A 403 -7.06 12.19 -20.80
CA TYR A 403 -6.15 12.10 -19.66
C TYR A 403 -6.03 10.67 -19.11
N ASN A 404 -7.17 9.97 -19.00
CA ASN A 404 -7.24 8.65 -18.38
C ASN A 404 -6.70 7.50 -19.27
N ILE A 405 -6.90 7.58 -20.59
CA ILE A 405 -6.61 6.46 -21.50
C ILE A 405 -5.53 6.72 -22.56
N GLU A 406 -5.21 7.98 -22.88
CA GLU A 406 -4.32 8.31 -23.99
C GLU A 406 -2.85 8.13 -23.60
N ASP A 407 -2.11 7.32 -24.36
CA ASP A 407 -0.65 7.27 -24.29
C ASP A 407 -0.04 8.48 -25.02
N VAL A 408 1.07 9.03 -24.51
CA VAL A 408 1.76 10.16 -25.17
C VAL A 408 2.60 9.66 -26.34
N ASP A 409 3.20 8.48 -26.22
CA ASP A 409 4.03 7.90 -27.28
C ASP A 409 3.17 7.25 -28.40
N ASP A 410 1.94 6.83 -28.09
CA ASP A 410 0.94 6.34 -29.08
C ASP A 410 -0.45 6.98 -28.84
N PRO A 411 -0.63 8.26 -29.21
CA PRO A 411 -1.81 9.02 -28.85
C PRO A 411 -3.01 8.74 -29.77
N ILE A 412 -4.20 8.70 -29.16
CA ILE A 412 -5.48 8.48 -29.84
C ILE A 412 -5.67 9.53 -30.95
N LYS A 413 -5.96 9.06 -32.17
CA LYS A 413 -6.21 9.93 -33.33
C LYS A 413 -7.46 10.78 -33.10
N PRO A 414 -7.39 12.12 -33.27
CA PRO A 414 -8.56 12.98 -33.16
C PRO A 414 -9.67 12.61 -34.16
N HIS A 415 -10.93 12.63 -33.71
CA HIS A 415 -12.08 12.34 -34.55
C HIS A 415 -13.37 12.98 -34.00
N ILE A 416 -14.39 13.16 -34.85
CA ILE A 416 -15.62 13.88 -34.48
C ILE A 416 -16.47 13.14 -33.43
N ASP A 417 -16.48 11.80 -33.47
CA ASP A 417 -17.31 10.95 -32.60
C ASP A 417 -16.69 10.66 -31.22
N SER A 418 -15.91 11.59 -30.67
CA SER A 418 -15.27 11.43 -29.36
C SER A 418 -16.32 11.21 -28.26
N LYS A 419 -16.18 10.14 -27.46
CA LYS A 419 -17.11 9.82 -26.36
C LYS A 419 -16.38 9.77 -25.02
N ALA A 420 -17.05 10.28 -23.99
CA ALA A 420 -16.53 10.22 -22.63
C ALA A 420 -16.70 8.81 -22.03
N ASN A 421 -15.64 8.29 -21.42
CA ASN A 421 -15.69 7.15 -20.52
C ASN A 421 -16.20 7.56 -19.12
N GLU A 422 -16.34 6.61 -18.20
CA GLU A 422 -16.86 6.90 -16.85
C GLU A 422 -15.99 7.90 -16.08
N PHE A 423 -14.65 7.82 -16.23
CA PHE A 423 -13.73 8.79 -15.66
C PHE A 423 -14.01 10.21 -16.18
N GLY A 424 -14.09 10.38 -17.50
CA GLY A 424 -14.38 11.66 -18.15
C GLY A 424 -15.72 12.24 -17.73
N LYS A 425 -16.78 11.42 -17.67
CA LYS A 425 -18.09 11.86 -17.15
C LYS A 425 -17.99 12.38 -15.71
N GLY A 426 -17.17 11.74 -14.88
CA GLY A 426 -16.87 12.19 -13.52
C GLY A 426 -16.19 13.55 -13.49
N VAL A 427 -15.16 13.77 -14.32
CA VAL A 427 -14.50 15.07 -14.49
C VAL A 427 -15.52 16.16 -14.86
N GLY A 428 -16.38 15.92 -15.85
CA GLY A 428 -17.42 16.88 -16.24
C GLY A 428 -18.43 17.18 -15.11
N LYS A 429 -18.77 16.19 -14.28
CA LYS A 429 -19.61 16.38 -13.09
C LYS A 429 -18.91 17.24 -12.03
N ILE A 430 -17.63 16.99 -11.75
CA ILE A 430 -16.86 17.74 -10.76
C ILE A 430 -16.61 19.17 -11.22
N MET A 431 -16.26 19.39 -12.48
CA MET A 431 -16.01 20.73 -13.01
C MET A 431 -17.24 21.64 -12.82
N ARG A 432 -18.46 21.12 -13.05
CA ARG A 432 -19.71 21.84 -12.77
C ARG A 432 -19.88 22.18 -11.29
N LYS A 433 -19.41 21.34 -10.36
CA LYS A 433 -19.42 21.65 -8.92
C LYS A 433 -18.38 22.73 -8.57
N LEU A 434 -17.19 22.65 -9.16
CA LEU A 434 -16.08 23.58 -8.87
C LEU A 434 -16.31 24.98 -9.46
N LYS A 435 -17.05 25.12 -10.56
CA LYS A 435 -17.41 26.44 -11.13
C LYS A 435 -18.44 27.24 -10.32
N VAL A 436 -19.09 26.61 -9.33
CA VAL A 436 -20.15 27.21 -8.51
C VAL A 436 -19.61 27.72 -7.17
N CYS A 437 -18.32 27.53 -6.88
CA CYS A 437 -17.59 28.08 -5.74
C CYS A 437 -16.62 29.16 -6.20
#